data_AF-A0A6A4HIC3-F1
#
_entry.id   AF-A0A6A4HIC3-F1
#
_cell.length_a   1.000
_cell.length_b   1.000
_cell.length_c   1.000
_cell.angle_alpha   90.00
_cell.angle_beta   90.00
_cell.angle_gamma   90.00
#
_symmetry.space_group_name_H-M   'P 1'
#
loop_
_entity.id
_entity.type
_entity.pdbx_description
1 polymer ?
#
loop_
_entity_poly.entity_id
_entity_poly.type
_entity_poly.pdbx_seq_one_letter_code
_entity_poly.pdbx_strand_id
1 'polypeptide(L)'
;FNLPASSSEVEHIDAFLSEVPDTLAAYDNAIAEIDHLLLSLENARDALQRRRDSAQSFISSPIRRLPPEVLDEIFTICCQTEGTEESRFWPALELSWVCSFWRTFVHSRPNLWSTLRI
;
A
#
# COMPACT_ATOMS: atom_id res chain seq x y z
N PHE A 1 -26.07 59.17 -20.47
CA PHE A 1 -26.39 58.77 -21.85
C PHE A 1 -25.58 57.51 -22.16
N ASN A 2 -26.16 56.33 -21.97
CA ASN A 2 -25.58 55.11 -22.55
C ASN A 2 -25.96 55.11 -24.03
N LEU A 3 -24.99 55.32 -24.92
CA LEU A 3 -25.20 55.09 -26.34
C LEU A 3 -25.47 53.58 -26.54
N PRO A 4 -26.48 53.19 -27.34
CA PRO A 4 -26.62 51.80 -27.73
C PRO A 4 -25.36 51.37 -28.49
N ALA A 5 -24.84 50.18 -28.16
CA ALA A 5 -23.72 49.59 -28.88
C ALA A 5 -24.01 49.56 -30.39
N SER A 6 -23.01 49.86 -31.22
CA SER A 6 -23.20 49.82 -32.66
C SER A 6 -23.49 48.39 -33.13
N SER A 7 -24.29 48.23 -34.19
CA SER A 7 -24.66 46.90 -34.72
C SER A 7 -23.44 45.99 -34.95
N SER A 8 -22.32 46.58 -35.39
CA SER A 8 -21.06 45.88 -35.62
C SER A 8 -20.38 45.40 -34.33
N GLU A 9 -20.50 46.13 -33.22
CA GLU A 9 -19.94 45.71 -31.93
C GLU A 9 -20.76 44.57 -31.33
N VAL A 10 -22.08 44.60 -31.49
CA VAL A 10 -22.98 43.53 -31.03
C VAL A 10 -22.72 42.25 -31.82
N GLU A 11 -22.57 42.33 -33.14
CA GLU A 11 -22.24 41.17 -33.99
C GLU A 11 -20.87 40.56 -33.67
N HIS A 12 -19.86 41.39 -33.37
CA HIS A 12 -18.53 40.88 -32.98
C HIS A 12 -18.55 40.16 -31.63
N ILE A 13 -19.29 40.71 -30.65
CA ILE A 13 -19.45 40.10 -29.34
C ILE A 13 -20.23 38.80 -29.46
N ASP A 14 -21.29 38.74 -30.27
CA ASP A 14 -22.10 37.54 -30.46
C ASP A 14 -21.30 36.42 -31.14
N ALA A 15 -20.53 36.76 -32.17
CA ALA A 15 -19.60 35.83 -32.82
C ALA A 15 -18.58 35.27 -31.82
N PHE A 16 -17.95 36.13 -31.01
CA PHE A 16 -17.03 35.69 -29.96
C PHE A 16 -17.71 34.81 -28.92
N LEU A 17 -18.89 35.20 -28.43
CA LEU A 17 -19.67 34.42 -27.46
C LEU A 17 -20.13 33.07 -28.02
N SER A 18 -20.30 32.95 -29.33
CA SER A 18 -20.60 31.66 -29.97
C SER A 18 -19.39 30.72 -30.08
N GLU A 19 -18.16 31.25 -30.11
CA GLU A 19 -16.90 30.47 -30.21
C GLU A 19 -16.35 30.04 -28.83
N VAL A 20 -16.63 30.83 -27.80
CA VAL A 20 -16.18 30.58 -26.41
C VAL A 20 -16.58 29.20 -25.86
N PRO A 21 -17.81 28.68 -26.07
CA PRO A 21 -18.20 27.37 -25.54
C PRO A 21 -17.37 26.21 -26.10
N ASP A 22 -17.08 26.22 -27.40
CA ASP A 22 -16.31 25.16 -28.04
C ASP A 22 -14.85 25.18 -27.60
N THR A 23 -14.26 26.37 -27.46
CA THR A 23 -12.89 26.53 -26.96
C THR A 23 -12.77 26.14 -25.49
N LEU A 24 -13.74 26.50 -24.65
CA LEU A 24 -13.80 26.04 -23.25
C LEU A 24 -13.93 24.51 -23.17
N ALA A 25 -14.82 23.91 -23.95
CA ALA A 25 -14.98 22.45 -23.97
C ALA A 25 -13.69 21.75 -24.41
N ALA A 26 -12.95 22.30 -25.37
CA ALA A 26 -11.66 21.76 -25.77
C ALA A 26 -10.63 21.80 -24.63
N TYR A 27 -10.58 22.90 -23.87
CA TYR A 27 -9.70 23.00 -22.71
C TYR A 27 -10.12 22.07 -21.57
N ASP A 28 -11.41 21.98 -21.26
CA ASP A 28 -11.91 21.07 -20.23
C ASP A 28 -11.59 19.61 -20.54
N ASN A 29 -11.69 19.22 -21.81
CA ASN A 29 -11.31 17.88 -22.26
C ASN A 29 -9.80 17.62 -22.09
N ALA A 30 -8.95 18.60 -22.45
CA ALA A 30 -7.50 18.48 -22.27
C ALA A 30 -7.11 18.41 -20.79
N ILE A 31 -7.78 19.19 -19.93
CA ILE A 31 -7.59 19.13 -18.47
C ILE A 31 -7.96 17.74 -17.96
N ALA A 32 -9.14 17.22 -18.34
CA ALA A 32 -9.59 15.90 -17.92
C ALA A 32 -8.62 14.79 -18.34
N GLU A 33 -8.07 14.86 -19.55
CA GLU A 33 -7.06 13.90 -20.02
C GLU A 33 -5.78 13.95 -19.18
N ILE A 34 -5.27 15.15 -18.91
CA ILE A 34 -4.06 15.34 -18.09
C ILE A 34 -4.31 14.85 -16.66
N ASP A 35 -5.47 15.14 -16.06
CA ASP A 35 -5.82 14.67 -14.72
C ASP A 35 -5.88 13.15 -14.65
N HIS A 36 -6.44 12.49 -15.68
CA HIS A 36 -6.43 11.03 -15.78
C HIS A 36 -5.01 10.45 -15.84
N LEU A 37 -4.12 11.07 -16.62
CA LEU A 37 -2.72 10.66 -16.69
C LEU A 37 -1.99 10.89 -15.36
N LEU A 38 -2.23 12.03 -14.70
CA LEU A 38 -1.65 12.35 -13.40
C LEU A 38 -2.06 11.30 -12.37
N LEU A 39 -3.35 10.99 -12.27
CA LEU A 39 -3.87 9.97 -11.36
C LEU A 39 -3.24 8.59 -11.62
N SER A 40 -3.04 8.22 -12.89
CA SER A 40 -2.38 6.96 -13.24
C SER A 40 -0.93 6.92 -12.73
N LEU A 41 -0.17 8.00 -12.95
CA LEU A 41 1.22 8.12 -12.51
C LEU A 41 1.34 8.14 -10.99
N GLU A 42 0.45 8.84 -10.29
CA GLU A 42 0.40 8.85 -8.83
C GLU A 42 0.14 7.46 -8.27
N ASN A 43 -0.83 6.73 -8.82
CA ASN A 43 -1.11 5.35 -8.43
C ASN A 43 0.10 4.43 -8.65
N ALA A 44 0.79 4.58 -9.78
CA ALA A 44 1.99 3.80 -10.09
C ALA A 44 3.14 4.12 -9.12
N ARG A 45 3.38 5.41 -8.82
CA ARG A 45 4.35 5.88 -7.83
C ARG A 45 4.04 5.27 -6.46
N ASP A 46 2.81 5.38 -6.00
CA ASP A 46 2.41 4.95 -4.66
C ASP A 46 2.48 3.42 -4.53
N ALA A 47 2.16 2.68 -5.59
CA ALA A 47 2.36 1.23 -5.63
C ALA A 47 3.84 0.84 -5.54
N LEU A 48 4.72 1.56 -6.24
CA LEU A 48 6.16 1.31 -6.19
C LEU A 48 6.74 1.66 -4.82
N GLN A 49 6.28 2.76 -4.22
CA GLN A 49 6.70 3.18 -2.88
C GLN A 49 6.29 2.17 -1.81
N ARG A 50 5.06 1.66 -1.84
CA ARG A 50 4.62 0.56 -0.96
C ARG A 50 5.48 -0.69 -1.10
N ARG A 51 5.85 -1.06 -2.33
CA ARG A 51 6.74 -2.21 -2.60
C ARG A 51 8.14 -1.98 -2.02
N ARG A 52 8.69 -0.78 -2.20
CA ARG A 52 9.97 -0.38 -1.63
C ARG A 52 9.95 -0.46 -0.11
N ASP A 53 8.94 0.11 0.53
CA ASP A 53 8.83 0.16 1.99
C ASP A 53 8.68 -1.24 2.58
N SER A 54 7.90 -2.11 1.94
CA SER A 54 7.78 -3.52 2.30
C SER A 54 9.11 -4.28 2.18
N ALA A 55 9.84 -4.08 1.08
CA ALA A 55 11.15 -4.70 0.89
C ALA A 55 12.19 -4.17 1.90
N GLN A 56 12.18 -2.86 2.17
CA GLN A 56 13.06 -2.24 3.15
C GLN A 56 12.77 -2.78 4.55
N SER A 57 11.49 -2.83 4.95
CA SER A 57 11.05 -3.43 6.21
C SER A 57 11.48 -4.89 6.32
N PHE A 58 11.36 -5.65 5.24
CA PHE A 58 11.81 -7.04 5.20
C PHE A 58 13.31 -7.13 5.49
N ILE A 59 14.17 -6.36 4.82
CA ILE A 59 15.63 -6.42 4.99
C ILE A 59 16.08 -5.82 6.33
N SER A 60 15.42 -4.76 6.79
CA SER A 60 15.79 -4.04 8.00
C SER A 60 15.29 -4.70 9.29
N SER A 61 14.36 -5.67 9.18
CA SER A 61 13.80 -6.37 10.33
C SER A 61 14.89 -7.05 11.17
N PRO A 62 15.09 -6.65 12.44
CA PRO A 62 16.14 -7.20 13.29
C PRO A 62 16.09 -8.72 13.43
N ILE A 63 14.88 -9.30 13.43
CA ILE A 63 14.68 -10.75 13.60
C ILE A 63 15.28 -11.57 12.44
N ARG A 64 15.41 -10.99 11.24
CA ARG A 64 16.04 -11.66 10.08
C ARG A 64 17.56 -11.56 10.08
N ARG A 65 18.11 -10.68 10.92
CA ARG A 65 19.56 -10.51 11.10
C ARG A 65 20.09 -11.38 12.25
N LEU A 66 19.19 -11.99 13.02
CA LEU A 66 19.59 -12.92 14.08
C LEU A 66 20.19 -14.18 13.46
N PRO A 67 21.31 -14.68 14.01
CA PRO A 67 21.77 -16.02 13.71
C PRO A 67 20.64 -17.03 13.97
N PRO A 68 20.53 -18.09 13.15
CA PRO A 68 19.49 -19.09 13.31
C PRO A 68 19.50 -19.77 14.69
N GLU A 69 20.65 -19.81 15.37
CA GLU A 69 20.79 -20.35 16.72
C GLU A 69 20.08 -19.48 17.76
N VAL A 70 20.21 -18.16 17.65
CA VAL A 70 19.55 -17.19 18.54
C VAL A 70 18.03 -17.23 18.33
N LEU A 71 17.59 -17.31 17.07
CA LEU A 71 16.17 -17.43 16.77
C LEU A 71 15.57 -18.75 17.29
N ASP A 72 16.34 -19.84 17.23
CA ASP A 72 15.94 -21.14 17.76
C ASP A 72 15.83 -21.12 19.29
N GLU A 73 16.77 -20.48 19.98
CA GLU A 73 16.72 -20.30 21.43
C GLU A 73 15.50 -19.49 21.85
N ILE A 74 15.22 -18.35 21.18
CA ILE A 74 14.03 -17.54 21.43
C ILE A 74 12.76 -18.38 21.24
N PHE A 75 12.64 -19.09 20.11
CA PHE A 75 11.45 -19.88 19.82
C PHE A 75 11.28 -21.06 20.78
N THR A 76 12.38 -21.67 21.20
CA THR A 76 12.39 -22.74 22.21
C THR A 76 11.85 -22.22 23.53
N ILE A 77 12.32 -21.06 24.00
CA ILE A 77 11.80 -20.41 25.21
C ILE A 77 10.31 -20.11 25.06
N CYS A 78 9.88 -19.52 23.94
CA CYS A 78 8.46 -19.25 23.67
C CYS A 78 7.60 -20.52 23.68
N CYS A 79 8.12 -21.65 23.17
CA CYS A 79 7.39 -22.90 23.10
C CYS A 79 7.37 -23.69 24.43
N GLN A 80 8.31 -23.40 25.32
CA GLN A 80 8.42 -24.01 26.65
C GLN A 80 7.77 -23.16 27.76
N THR A 81 7.47 -21.89 27.49
CA THR A 81 6.78 -21.03 28.44
C THR A 81 5.33 -21.48 28.54
N GLU A 82 4.99 -22.17 29.63
CA GLU A 82 3.62 -22.59 29.91
C GLU A 82 2.72 -21.35 30.03
N GLY A 83 1.75 -21.23 29.13
CA GLY A 83 0.64 -20.30 29.32
C GLY A 83 -0.17 -20.74 30.54
N THR A 84 -0.62 -19.79 31.35
CA THR A 84 -1.62 -20.03 32.40
C THR A 84 -2.75 -20.92 31.87
N GLU A 85 -3.08 -21.97 32.62
CA GLU A 85 -3.77 -23.24 32.26
C GLU A 85 -5.09 -23.16 31.45
N GLU A 86 -5.58 -21.98 31.09
CA GLU A 86 -6.92 -21.78 30.51
C GLU A 86 -6.96 -21.55 28.99
N SER A 87 -5.82 -21.36 28.31
CA SER A 87 -5.77 -21.19 26.86
C SER A 87 -5.10 -22.37 26.17
N ARG A 88 -5.72 -22.90 25.11
CA ARG A 88 -5.10 -23.82 24.14
C ARG A 88 -4.01 -23.06 23.37
N PHE A 89 -2.90 -22.80 24.03
CA PHE A 89 -1.76 -22.07 23.51
C PHE A 89 -0.89 -23.05 22.73
N TRP A 90 -0.77 -22.84 21.41
CA TRP A 90 0.12 -23.60 20.54
C TRP A 90 1.23 -22.68 20.02
N PRO A 91 2.23 -22.34 20.85
CA PRO A 91 3.22 -21.31 20.52
C PRO A 91 3.95 -21.61 19.20
N ALA A 92 4.31 -22.87 18.94
CA ALA A 92 4.90 -23.25 17.65
C ALA A 92 3.97 -22.96 16.46
N LEU A 93 2.66 -23.19 16.62
CA LEU A 93 1.67 -22.90 15.59
C LEU A 93 1.52 -21.39 15.36
N GLU A 94 1.45 -20.60 16.43
CA GLU A 94 1.37 -19.14 16.35
C GLU A 94 2.61 -18.54 15.67
N LEU A 95 3.80 -18.99 16.06
CA LEU A 95 5.06 -18.59 15.42
C LEU A 95 5.05 -18.92 13.91
N SER A 96 4.45 -20.05 13.51
CA SER A 96 4.33 -20.45 12.11
C SER A 96 3.40 -19.55 11.27
N TRP A 97 2.58 -18.72 11.90
CA TRP A 97 1.62 -17.83 11.23
C TRP A 97 2.16 -16.42 10.98
N VAL A 98 3.29 -16.04 11.60
CA VAL A 98 3.87 -14.70 11.49
C VAL A 98 4.35 -14.39 10.07
N CYS A 99 5.17 -15.25 9.48
CA CYS A 99 5.63 -15.10 8.09
C CYS A 99 6.15 -16.41 7.50
N SER A 100 6.38 -16.44 6.19
CA SER A 100 6.92 -17.63 5.49
C SER A 100 8.27 -18.10 6.03
N PHE A 101 9.13 -17.16 6.44
CA PHE A 101 10.43 -17.48 7.05
C PHE A 101 10.25 -18.20 8.39
N TRP A 102 9.44 -17.67 9.31
CA TRP A 102 9.18 -18.32 10.61
C TRP A 102 8.48 -19.67 10.43
N ARG A 103 7.52 -19.76 9.51
CA ARG A 103 6.88 -21.04 9.18
C ARG A 103 7.88 -22.10 8.78
N THR A 104 8.76 -21.77 7.82
CA THR A 104 9.79 -22.68 7.32
C THR A 104 10.75 -23.07 8.45
N PHE A 105 11.17 -22.08 9.23
CA PHE A 105 12.10 -22.24 10.36
C PHE A 105 11.54 -23.13 11.48
N VAL A 106 10.26 -22.97 11.81
CA VAL A 106 9.56 -23.77 12.82
C VAL A 106 9.29 -25.19 12.29
N HIS A 107 8.91 -25.35 11.02
CA HIS A 107 8.70 -26.68 10.43
C HIS A 107 9.99 -27.50 10.34
N SER A 108 11.14 -26.87 10.13
CA SER A 108 12.42 -27.58 10.07
C SER A 108 12.94 -28.02 11.44
N ARG A 109 12.23 -27.73 12.54
CA ARG A 109 12.68 -27.92 13.92
C ARG A 109 11.66 -28.71 14.74
N PRO A 110 11.75 -30.05 14.75
CA PRO A 110 10.81 -30.89 15.47
C PRO A 110 10.75 -30.63 16.98
N ASN A 111 11.84 -30.15 17.60
CA ASN A 111 11.91 -29.82 19.02
C ASN A 111 10.89 -28.76 19.45
N LEU A 112 10.54 -27.81 18.55
CA LEU A 112 9.56 -26.76 18.84
C LEU A 112 8.12 -27.31 18.96
N TRP A 113 7.86 -28.48 18.38
CA TRP A 113 6.55 -29.13 18.42
C TRP A 113 6.43 -30.16 19.55
N SER A 114 7.46 -30.33 20.38
CA SER A 114 7.48 -31.34 21.45
C SER A 114 6.40 -31.12 22.52
N THR A 115 5.91 -29.90 22.68
CA THR A 115 4.85 -29.53 23.62
C THR A 115 3.43 -29.62 23.02
N LEU A 116 3.32 -29.93 21.72
CA LEU A 116 2.03 -30.15 21.05
C LEU A 116 1.36 -31.42 21.60
N ARG A 117 0.22 -31.27 22.28
CA ARG A 117 -0.61 -32.39 22.76
C ARG A 117 -1.89 -32.47 21.91
N ILE A 118 -1.96 -33.43 21.00
CA ILE A 118 -3.13 -33.67 20.12
C ILE A 118 -4.20 -34.45 20.87
#